data_AF-A0AAD1EG26-F1
#
_entry.id   AF-A0AAD1EG26-F1
#
_cell.length_a   1.000
_cell.length_b   1.000
_cell.length_c   1.000
_cell.angle_alpha   90.00
_cell.angle_beta   90.00
_cell.angle_gamma   90.00
#
_symmetry.space_group_name_H-M   'P 1'
#
loop_
_entity.id
_entity.type
_entity.pdbx_description
1 polymer ?
#
loop_
_entity_poly.entity_id
_entity_poly.type
_entity_poly.pdbx_seq_one_letter_code
_entity_poly.pdbx_strand_id
1 'polypeptide(L)'
;MTLIGYEAKIAKRYARGRYPGGGGLMHYLFAKMVESLHPSFERLVAGPAFTGGALPLAMPKSGVYLFTEDGAHLYVGRSNNLEGRYGRHCRPGATHKQAAFAFQLARRATGKLKASYRAGEDSRDGLILNPDFLAAFTNAKARIRHMDYRFVEEVDQTRQALLEIYCCVALGTPYNDFNTH
;
A
#
# COMPACT_ATOMS: atom_id res chain seq x y z
N MET A 1 4.12 30.97 -25.43
CA MET A 1 5.33 30.17 -25.14
C MET A 1 4.89 28.72 -25.09
N THR A 2 5.30 27.88 -26.05
CA THR A 2 4.83 26.48 -26.15
C THR A 2 5.36 25.65 -24.97
N LEU A 3 4.56 24.70 -24.47
CA LEU A 3 4.96 23.78 -23.37
C LEU A 3 6.34 23.14 -23.61
N ILE A 4 6.63 22.81 -24.88
CA ILE A 4 7.89 22.23 -25.34
C ILE A 4 9.10 23.13 -25.03
N GLY A 5 8.95 24.46 -25.11
CA GLY A 5 10.03 25.41 -24.83
C GLY A 5 10.31 25.63 -23.34
N TYR A 6 9.31 25.41 -22.48
CA TYR A 6 9.44 25.54 -21.02
C TYR A 6 10.15 24.32 -20.42
N GLU A 7 9.76 23.11 -20.84
CA GLU A 7 10.40 21.84 -20.45
C GLU A 7 11.90 21.81 -20.81
N ALA A 8 12.24 22.23 -22.03
CA ALA A 8 13.63 22.25 -22.50
C ALA A 8 14.53 23.22 -21.71
N LYS A 9 13.98 24.35 -21.25
CA LYS A 9 14.71 25.32 -20.42
C LYS A 9 14.94 24.81 -18.99
N ILE A 10 13.97 24.11 -18.41
CA ILE A 10 14.09 23.52 -17.08
C ILE A 10 15.10 22.36 -17.09
N ALA A 11 14.99 21.44 -18.04
CA ALA A 11 15.93 20.33 -18.19
C ALA A 11 17.39 20.82 -18.36
N LYS A 12 17.61 21.88 -19.15
CA LYS A 12 18.94 22.52 -19.31
C LYS A 12 19.45 23.24 -18.06
N ARG A 13 18.59 23.63 -17.11
CA ARG A 13 19.00 24.24 -15.83
C ARG A 13 19.39 23.17 -14.82
N TYR A 14 18.62 22.08 -14.73
CA TYR A 14 18.95 20.92 -13.89
C TYR A 14 20.25 20.23 -14.31
N ALA A 15 20.49 20.06 -15.61
CA ALA A 15 21.74 19.47 -16.13
C ALA A 15 23.01 20.28 -15.79
N ARG A 16 22.87 21.53 -15.33
CA ARG A 16 23.97 22.45 -14.97
C ARG A 16 24.18 22.61 -13.45
N GLY A 17 23.53 21.79 -12.62
CA GLY A 17 23.76 21.74 -11.17
C GLY A 17 23.37 23.01 -10.39
N ARG A 18 22.66 23.96 -11.01
CA ARG A 18 22.13 25.16 -10.34
C ARG A 18 20.69 24.90 -9.93
N TYR A 19 20.47 24.48 -8.68
CA TYR A 19 19.14 24.53 -8.07
C TYR A 19 18.82 26.00 -7.77
N PRO A 20 17.81 26.61 -8.43
CA PRO A 20 17.42 27.96 -8.08
C PRO A 20 16.80 27.93 -6.69
N GLY A 21 17.52 28.46 -5.70
CA GLY A 21 16.93 28.82 -4.41
C GLY A 21 15.93 29.95 -4.62
N GLY A 22 14.66 29.69 -4.32
CA GLY A 22 13.59 30.69 -4.33
C GLY A 22 12.39 30.29 -5.20
N GLY A 23 11.29 29.87 -4.56
CA GLY A 23 9.94 29.82 -5.16
C GLY A 23 9.55 28.53 -5.90
N GLY A 24 9.02 27.55 -5.17
CA GLY A 24 7.75 26.90 -5.48
C GLY A 24 7.56 26.07 -6.75
N LEU A 25 8.59 25.45 -7.35
CA LEU A 25 8.37 24.46 -8.42
C LEU A 25 8.89 23.08 -8.02
N MET A 26 8.03 22.07 -8.16
CA MET A 26 8.38 20.66 -7.98
C MET A 26 9.49 20.26 -8.98
N HIS A 27 10.42 19.40 -8.54
CA HIS A 27 11.47 18.88 -9.43
C HIS A 27 10.84 18.20 -10.65
N TYR A 28 11.23 18.59 -11.87
CA TYR A 28 10.52 18.18 -13.10
C TYR A 28 10.41 16.65 -13.28
N LEU A 29 11.47 15.89 -12.95
CA LEU A 29 11.41 14.42 -12.99
C LEU A 29 10.38 13.86 -12.00
N PHE A 30 10.26 14.46 -10.83
CA PHE A 30 9.30 14.04 -9.82
C PHE A 30 7.87 14.43 -10.23
N ALA A 31 7.67 15.64 -10.76
CA ALA A 31 6.39 16.09 -11.32
C ALA A 31 5.89 15.12 -12.40
N LYS A 32 6.74 14.82 -13.40
CA LYS A 32 6.42 13.86 -14.47
C LYS A 32 6.08 12.47 -13.92
N MET A 33 6.77 12.03 -12.86
CA MET A 33 6.51 10.73 -12.23
C MET A 33 5.17 10.73 -11.50
N VAL A 34 4.84 11.77 -10.72
CA VAL A 34 3.58 11.88 -9.99
C VAL A 34 2.39 12.06 -10.93
N GLU A 35 2.52 12.91 -11.95
CA GLU A 35 1.46 13.14 -12.96
C GLU A 35 1.09 11.86 -13.69
N SER A 36 2.06 10.98 -13.93
CA SER A 36 1.79 9.71 -14.59
C SER A 36 1.15 8.67 -13.66
N LEU A 37 1.04 8.87 -12.34
CA LEU A 37 0.48 7.87 -11.41
C LEU A 37 -1.03 7.71 -11.55
N HIS A 38 -1.76 8.80 -11.82
CA HIS A 38 -3.23 8.80 -11.77
C HIS A 38 -3.88 7.77 -12.71
N PRO A 39 -3.43 7.58 -13.96
CA PRO A 39 -3.96 6.51 -14.79
C PRO A 39 -3.80 5.10 -14.20
N SER A 40 -2.72 4.82 -13.45
CA SER A 40 -2.56 3.54 -12.75
C SER A 40 -3.53 3.41 -11.57
N PHE A 41 -3.80 4.51 -10.87
CA PHE A 41 -4.80 4.56 -9.80
C PHE A 41 -6.21 4.28 -10.34
N GLU A 42 -6.61 4.92 -11.45
CA GLU A 42 -7.93 4.68 -12.06
C GLU A 42 -8.09 3.20 -12.44
N ARG A 43 -7.05 2.61 -13.04
CA ARG A 43 -7.05 1.16 -13.37
C ARG A 43 -7.14 0.28 -12.12
N LEU A 44 -6.52 0.66 -11.02
CA LEU A 44 -6.61 -0.09 -9.76
C LEU A 44 -8.03 -0.05 -9.18
N VAL A 45 -8.66 1.12 -9.17
CA VAL A 45 -9.99 1.32 -8.57
C VAL A 45 -11.09 0.69 -9.46
N ALA A 46 -11.02 0.90 -10.77
CA ALA A 46 -11.98 0.35 -11.73
C ALA A 46 -11.74 -1.13 -12.09
N GLY A 47 -10.58 -1.67 -11.69
CA GLY A 47 -10.19 -3.04 -12.01
C GLY A 47 -11.13 -4.10 -11.40
N PRO A 48 -11.12 -5.33 -11.96
CA PRO A 48 -11.90 -6.43 -11.42
C PRO A 48 -11.48 -6.75 -9.99
N ALA A 49 -12.47 -7.06 -9.16
CA ALA A 49 -12.26 -7.51 -7.80
C ALA A 49 -12.23 -9.04 -7.74
N PHE A 50 -11.29 -9.57 -6.96
CA PHE A 50 -11.17 -11.00 -6.68
C PHE A 50 -11.36 -11.24 -5.19
N THR A 51 -12.09 -12.28 -4.82
CA THR A 51 -12.37 -12.64 -3.42
C THR A 51 -12.16 -14.15 -3.21
N GLY A 52 -12.04 -14.58 -1.96
CA GLY A 52 -11.94 -16.00 -1.60
C GLY A 52 -10.66 -16.70 -2.08
N GLY A 53 -9.69 -15.96 -2.61
CA GLY A 53 -8.48 -16.49 -3.24
C GLY A 53 -8.66 -16.95 -4.68
N ALA A 54 -9.77 -16.62 -5.35
CA ALA A 54 -9.98 -16.85 -6.77
C ALA A 54 -9.19 -15.83 -7.61
N LEU A 55 -7.87 -15.90 -7.56
CA LEU A 55 -6.98 -15.01 -8.31
C LEU A 55 -6.88 -15.46 -9.78
N PRO A 56 -6.82 -14.53 -10.75
CA PRO A 56 -6.76 -14.89 -12.16
C PRO A 56 -5.35 -15.39 -12.54
N LEU A 57 -5.27 -16.29 -13.52
CA LEU A 57 -3.98 -16.76 -14.07
C LEU A 57 -3.15 -15.61 -14.68
N ALA A 58 -3.82 -14.60 -15.24
CA ALA A 58 -3.18 -13.42 -15.84
C ALA A 58 -2.76 -12.37 -14.80
N MET A 59 -2.78 -12.71 -13.50
CA MET A 59 -2.34 -11.79 -12.45
C MET A 59 -0.87 -11.39 -12.67
N PRO A 60 -0.54 -10.09 -12.69
CA PRO A 60 0.84 -9.65 -12.84
C PRO A 60 1.66 -10.05 -11.61
N LYS A 61 2.96 -10.23 -11.83
CA LYS A 61 3.88 -10.61 -10.75
C LYS A 61 4.08 -9.47 -9.74
N SER A 62 4.19 -8.24 -10.24
CA SER A 62 4.60 -7.06 -9.46
C SER A 62 3.62 -5.91 -9.64
N GLY A 63 3.36 -5.15 -8.57
CA GLY A 63 2.51 -3.98 -8.65
C GLY A 63 1.96 -3.49 -7.32
N VAL A 64 0.84 -2.77 -7.40
CA VAL A 64 0.08 -2.24 -6.26
C VAL A 64 -1.27 -2.95 -6.18
N TYR A 65 -1.73 -3.22 -4.98
CA TYR A 65 -3.01 -3.87 -4.70
C TYR A 65 -3.84 -3.10 -3.67
N LEU A 66 -5.14 -3.37 -3.67
CA LEU A 66 -6.13 -2.73 -2.82
C LEU A 66 -7.09 -3.77 -2.24
N PHE A 67 -7.27 -3.76 -0.92
CA PHE A 67 -8.34 -4.46 -0.22
C PHE A 67 -9.51 -3.52 0.07
N THR A 68 -10.71 -3.96 -0.30
CA THR A 68 -11.98 -3.24 -0.06
C THR A 68 -12.99 -4.16 0.61
N GLU A 69 -13.81 -3.63 1.50
CA GLU A 69 -14.90 -4.36 2.15
C GLU A 69 -16.13 -3.46 2.21
N ASP A 70 -17.29 -3.97 1.81
CA ASP A 70 -18.56 -3.22 1.80
C ASP A 70 -18.46 -1.85 1.11
N GLY A 71 -17.68 -1.78 0.03
CA GLY A 71 -17.42 -0.54 -0.72
C GLY A 71 -16.39 0.40 -0.10
N ALA A 72 -15.89 0.12 1.11
CA ALA A 72 -14.88 0.92 1.78
C ALA A 72 -13.45 0.45 1.44
N HIS A 73 -12.59 1.38 1.00
CA HIS A 73 -11.17 1.10 0.74
C HIS A 73 -10.40 1.04 2.06
N LEU A 74 -9.83 -0.13 2.38
CA LEU A 74 -9.27 -0.38 3.70
C LEU A 74 -7.75 -0.34 3.72
N TYR A 75 -7.11 -0.98 2.74
CA TYR A 75 -5.66 -1.16 2.74
C TYR A 75 -5.11 -1.24 1.32
N VAL A 76 -4.11 -0.42 1.05
CA VAL A 76 -3.28 -0.48 -0.16
C VAL A 76 -1.95 -1.14 0.19
N GLY A 77 -1.37 -1.90 -0.72
CA GLY A 77 0.04 -2.25 -0.57
C GLY A 77 0.72 -2.50 -1.89
N ARG A 78 2.03 -2.73 -1.84
CA ARG A 78 2.82 -3.12 -3.02
C ARG A 78 3.58 -4.43 -2.86
N SER A 79 3.95 -5.05 -3.97
CA SER A 79 4.79 -6.25 -3.96
C SER A 79 5.42 -6.55 -5.31
N ASN A 80 6.57 -7.24 -5.29
CA ASN A 80 7.18 -7.90 -6.45
C ASN A 80 6.73 -9.37 -6.60
N ASN A 81 5.78 -9.81 -5.75
CA ASN A 81 5.08 -11.09 -5.84
C ASN A 81 3.67 -10.91 -5.27
N LEU A 82 2.75 -10.40 -6.09
CA LEU A 82 1.40 -10.06 -5.64
C LEU A 82 0.60 -11.29 -5.16
N GLU A 83 0.68 -12.42 -5.87
CA GLU A 83 0.01 -13.66 -5.45
C GLU A 83 0.51 -14.14 -4.08
N GLY A 84 1.84 -14.18 -3.91
CA GLY A 84 2.45 -14.53 -2.63
C GLY A 84 2.11 -13.53 -1.53
N ARG A 85 2.00 -12.23 -1.86
CA ARG A 85 1.63 -11.18 -0.90
C ARG A 85 0.18 -11.28 -0.47
N TYR A 86 -0.75 -11.56 -1.39
CA TYR A 86 -2.14 -11.85 -1.05
C TYR A 86 -2.21 -13.01 -0.04
N GLY A 87 -1.53 -14.13 -0.35
CA GLY A 87 -1.48 -15.27 0.56
C GLY A 87 -0.92 -14.93 1.94
N ARG A 88 0.11 -14.07 2.02
CA ARG A 88 0.70 -13.61 3.30
C ARG A 88 -0.23 -12.73 4.13
N HIS A 89 -1.30 -12.16 3.57
CA HIS A 89 -2.28 -11.40 4.33
C HIS A 89 -3.38 -12.27 4.94
N CYS A 90 -3.75 -13.39 4.30
CA CYS A 90 -4.98 -14.11 4.65
C CYS A 90 -4.83 -15.62 4.88
N ARG A 91 -3.71 -16.26 4.52
CA ARG A 91 -3.56 -17.72 4.71
C ARG A 91 -3.53 -18.06 6.20
N PRO A 92 -4.12 -19.21 6.64
CA PRO A 92 -4.07 -19.64 8.03
C PRO A 92 -2.64 -19.69 8.60
N GLY A 93 -1.66 -20.15 7.81
CA GLY A 93 -0.25 -20.20 8.19
C GLY A 93 0.52 -18.88 8.12
N ALA A 94 -0.10 -17.77 7.67
CA ALA A 94 0.57 -16.48 7.64
C ALA A 94 0.84 -15.97 9.06
N THR A 95 2.10 -15.61 9.32
CA THR A 95 2.54 -15.16 10.65
C THR A 95 2.24 -13.69 10.85
N HIS A 96 2.22 -13.25 12.10
CA HIS A 96 2.11 -11.83 12.44
C HIS A 96 3.23 -10.98 11.81
N LYS A 97 4.40 -11.54 11.45
CA LYS A 97 5.46 -10.79 10.74
C LYS A 97 5.12 -10.55 9.26
N GLN A 98 4.21 -11.33 8.70
CA GLN A 98 3.82 -11.27 7.29
C GLN A 98 2.50 -10.51 7.08
N ALA A 99 1.50 -10.75 7.94
CA ALA A 99 0.14 -10.22 7.81
C ALA A 99 -0.04 -8.92 8.60
N ALA A 100 0.65 -7.85 8.20
CA ALA A 100 0.58 -6.55 8.89
C ALA A 100 -0.85 -6.01 8.99
N PHE A 101 -1.62 -6.11 7.90
CA PHE A 101 -3.00 -5.64 7.84
C PHE A 101 -3.92 -6.41 8.81
N ALA A 102 -3.83 -7.75 8.81
CA ALA A 102 -4.59 -8.59 9.76
C ALA A 102 -4.28 -8.23 11.22
N PHE A 103 -3.02 -7.87 11.51
CA PHE A 103 -2.61 -7.47 12.85
C PHE A 103 -3.22 -6.13 13.26
N GLN A 104 -3.30 -5.14 12.36
CA GLN A 104 -3.95 -3.87 12.65
C GLN A 104 -5.46 -4.04 12.88
N LEU A 105 -6.12 -4.91 12.11
CA LEU A 105 -7.53 -5.27 12.35
C LEU A 105 -7.71 -5.90 13.74
N ALA A 106 -6.82 -6.83 14.13
CA ALA A 106 -6.85 -7.46 15.45
C ALA A 106 -6.64 -6.44 16.58
N ARG A 107 -5.72 -5.48 16.42
CA ARG A 107 -5.54 -4.37 17.38
C ARG A 107 -6.82 -3.56 17.56
N ARG A 108 -7.54 -3.25 16.47
CA ARG A 108 -8.81 -2.54 16.56
C ARG A 108 -9.89 -3.37 17.25
N ALA A 109 -10.01 -4.64 16.89
CA ALA A 109 -11.02 -5.54 17.47
C ALA A 109 -10.82 -5.76 18.98
N THR A 110 -9.57 -5.72 19.46
CA THR A 110 -9.21 -5.98 20.87
C THR A 110 -8.99 -4.70 21.68
N GLY A 111 -9.12 -3.51 21.07
CA GLY A 111 -8.81 -2.22 21.71
C GLY A 111 -7.32 -1.99 22.00
N LYS A 112 -6.42 -2.89 21.59
CA LYS A 112 -4.96 -2.80 21.77
C LYS A 112 -4.33 -1.88 20.72
N LEU A 113 -4.71 -0.60 20.71
CA LEU A 113 -4.34 0.35 19.65
C LEU A 113 -2.89 0.86 19.73
N LYS A 114 -2.31 0.95 20.93
CA LYS A 114 -0.95 1.47 21.12
C LYS A 114 0.10 0.41 20.81
N ALA A 115 1.04 0.73 19.93
CA ALA A 115 2.26 -0.06 19.76
C ALA A 115 3.14 0.11 21.01
N SER A 116 3.62 -1.00 21.58
CA SER A 116 4.68 -0.96 22.59
C SER A 116 6.03 -1.05 21.89
N TYR A 117 6.90 -0.06 22.13
CA TYR A 117 8.30 -0.05 21.72
C TYR A 117 9.19 -0.93 22.61
N ARG A 118 8.64 -1.45 23.71
CA ARG A 118 9.34 -2.34 24.65
C ARG A 118 8.86 -3.78 24.46
N ALA A 119 9.80 -4.71 24.59
CA ALA A 119 9.47 -6.12 24.73
C ALA A 119 8.52 -6.33 25.94
N GLY A 120 7.57 -7.24 25.80
CA GLY A 120 6.54 -7.50 26.82
C GLY A 120 5.18 -7.86 26.21
N GLU A 121 4.15 -7.93 27.05
CA GLU A 121 2.81 -8.39 26.67
C GLU A 121 2.13 -7.56 25.56
N ASP A 122 2.38 -6.25 25.52
CA ASP A 122 1.82 -5.35 24.50
C ASP A 122 2.72 -5.23 23.24
N SER A 123 3.87 -5.91 23.22
CA SER A 123 4.72 -6.03 22.03
C SER A 123 4.04 -6.89 20.97
N ARG A 124 4.52 -6.84 19.72
CA ARG A 124 3.95 -7.66 18.64
C ARG A 124 3.98 -9.16 18.98
N ASP A 125 5.08 -9.62 19.57
CA ASP A 125 5.27 -11.02 19.94
C ASP A 125 4.43 -11.38 21.18
N GLY A 126 4.36 -10.49 22.18
CA GLY A 126 3.53 -10.67 23.37
C GLY A 126 2.04 -10.75 23.05
N LEU A 127 1.54 -9.89 22.15
CA LEU A 127 0.14 -9.88 21.76
C LEU A 127 -0.30 -11.20 21.12
N ILE A 128 0.57 -11.88 20.37
CA ILE A 128 0.22 -13.17 19.74
C ILE A 128 0.11 -14.32 20.76
N LEU A 129 0.72 -14.16 21.94
CA LEU A 129 0.56 -15.12 23.04
C LEU A 129 -0.75 -14.91 23.81
N ASN A 130 -1.41 -13.76 23.68
CA ASN A 130 -2.72 -13.52 24.25
C ASN A 130 -3.80 -14.28 23.43
N PRO A 131 -4.59 -15.18 24.05
CA PRO A 131 -5.57 -15.99 23.32
C PRO A 131 -6.64 -15.17 22.59
N ASP A 132 -7.15 -14.10 23.20
CA ASP A 132 -8.18 -13.25 22.60
C ASP A 132 -7.63 -12.50 21.37
N PHE A 133 -6.40 -12.02 21.47
CA PHE A 133 -5.73 -11.36 20.35
C PHE A 133 -5.40 -12.35 19.22
N LEU A 134 -4.95 -13.56 19.55
CA LEU A 134 -4.71 -14.61 18.56
C LEU A 134 -5.98 -15.00 17.82
N ALA A 135 -7.11 -15.11 18.54
CA ALA A 135 -8.42 -15.33 17.94
C ALA A 135 -8.82 -14.17 17.02
N ALA A 136 -8.67 -12.92 17.46
CA ALA A 136 -8.94 -11.73 16.65
C ALA A 136 -8.05 -11.67 15.40
N PHE A 137 -6.77 -12.02 15.50
CA PHE A 137 -5.84 -12.08 14.37
C PHE A 137 -6.21 -13.18 13.37
N THR A 138 -6.66 -14.34 13.87
CA THR A 138 -7.16 -15.43 13.02
C THR A 138 -8.43 -15.01 12.26
N ASN A 139 -9.38 -14.39 12.97
CA ASN A 139 -10.59 -13.84 12.37
C ASN A 139 -10.28 -12.73 11.35
N ALA A 140 -9.30 -11.88 11.63
CA ALA A 140 -8.86 -10.84 10.69
C ALA A 140 -8.30 -11.42 9.38
N LYS A 141 -7.50 -12.51 9.44
CA LYS A 141 -7.02 -13.19 8.23
C LYS A 141 -8.17 -13.80 7.43
N ALA A 142 -9.14 -14.40 8.10
CA ALA A 142 -10.35 -14.93 7.45
C ALA A 142 -11.16 -13.79 6.81
N ARG A 143 -11.38 -12.68 7.51
CA ARG A 143 -12.04 -11.48 6.98
C ARG A 143 -11.34 -10.94 5.73
N ILE A 144 -10.02 -10.77 5.75
CA ILE A 144 -9.25 -10.31 4.58
C ILE A 144 -9.40 -11.25 3.38
N ARG A 145 -9.51 -12.56 3.61
CA ARG A 145 -9.75 -13.53 2.53
C ARG A 145 -11.07 -13.28 1.77
N HIS A 146 -12.05 -12.70 2.44
CA HIS A 146 -13.37 -12.38 1.88
C HIS A 146 -13.47 -10.96 1.31
N MET A 147 -12.47 -10.11 1.54
CA MET A 147 -12.42 -8.76 0.96
C MET A 147 -12.25 -8.82 -0.56
N ASP A 148 -12.73 -7.77 -1.23
CA ASP A 148 -12.39 -7.49 -2.61
C ASP A 148 -10.90 -7.17 -2.71
N TYR A 149 -10.19 -7.92 -3.55
CA TYR A 149 -8.79 -7.69 -3.87
C TYR A 149 -8.65 -7.23 -5.32
N ARG A 150 -8.18 -6.00 -5.51
CA ARG A 150 -7.85 -5.41 -6.82
C ARG A 150 -6.35 -5.21 -6.93
N PHE A 151 -5.81 -5.18 -8.15
CA PHE A 151 -4.40 -4.92 -8.39
C PHE A 151 -4.16 -4.24 -9.74
N VAL A 152 -3.02 -3.56 -9.85
CA VAL A 152 -2.50 -3.00 -11.10
C VAL A 152 -1.01 -3.31 -11.19
N GLU A 153 -0.55 -3.70 -12.38
CA GLU A 153 0.87 -3.93 -12.64
C GLU A 153 1.66 -2.64 -12.49
N GLU A 154 2.79 -2.72 -11.78
CA GLU A 154 3.79 -1.67 -11.72
C GLU A 154 5.16 -2.30 -11.42
N VAL A 155 6.05 -2.25 -12.42
CA VAL A 155 7.36 -2.93 -12.38
C VAL A 155 8.46 -2.02 -11.88
N ASP A 156 8.35 -0.70 -12.13
CA ASP A 156 9.32 0.28 -11.64
C ASP A 156 9.14 0.45 -10.12
N GLN A 157 10.19 0.15 -9.35
CA GLN A 157 10.11 0.12 -7.89
C GLN A 157 9.82 1.50 -7.27
N THR A 158 10.33 2.56 -7.89
CA THR A 158 10.13 3.94 -7.41
C THR A 158 8.69 4.34 -7.64
N ARG A 159 8.19 4.11 -8.86
CA ARG A 159 6.82 4.38 -9.24
C ARG A 159 5.83 3.53 -8.46
N GLN A 160 6.15 2.26 -8.20
CA GLN A 160 5.34 1.37 -7.36
C GLN A 160 5.19 1.90 -5.94
N ALA A 161 6.27 2.40 -5.32
CA ALA A 161 6.22 3.02 -4.00
C ALA A 161 5.42 4.33 -4.01
N LEU A 162 5.62 5.19 -5.01
CA LEU A 162 4.85 6.42 -5.14
C LEU A 162 3.37 6.17 -5.42
N LEU A 163 3.04 5.15 -6.21
CA LEU A 163 1.67 4.75 -6.49
C LEU A 163 0.97 4.22 -5.24
N GLU A 164 1.65 3.41 -4.42
CA GLU A 164 1.13 2.97 -3.12
C GLU A 164 0.74 4.18 -2.25
N ILE A 165 1.66 5.14 -2.09
CA ILE A 165 1.42 6.38 -1.32
C ILE A 165 0.26 7.17 -1.93
N TYR A 166 0.26 7.38 -3.24
CA TYR A 166 -0.78 8.11 -3.95
C TYR A 166 -2.17 7.50 -3.72
N CYS A 167 -2.29 6.17 -3.86
CA CYS A 167 -3.53 5.45 -3.60
C CYS A 167 -3.95 5.56 -2.13
N CYS A 168 -3.03 5.46 -1.16
CA CYS A 168 -3.37 5.62 0.26
C CYS A 168 -3.98 7.00 0.54
N VAL A 169 -3.37 8.05 0.00
CA VAL A 169 -3.84 9.44 0.16
C VAL A 169 -5.18 9.65 -0.54
N ALA A 170 -5.28 9.25 -1.80
CA ALA A 170 -6.48 9.48 -2.62
C ALA A 170 -7.71 8.69 -2.14
N LEU A 171 -7.51 7.47 -1.61
CA LEU A 171 -8.60 6.63 -1.10
C LEU A 171 -8.86 6.82 0.39
N GLY A 172 -7.98 7.51 1.12
CA GLY A 172 -8.09 7.70 2.57
C GLY A 172 -8.07 6.38 3.34
N THR A 173 -7.23 5.43 2.93
CA THR A 173 -7.26 4.07 3.50
C THR A 173 -6.86 4.06 4.99
N PRO A 174 -7.73 3.60 5.90
CA PRO A 174 -7.56 3.78 7.35
C PRO A 174 -6.52 2.85 7.99
N TYR A 175 -6.01 1.86 7.25
CA TYR A 175 -5.03 0.88 7.73
C TYR A 175 -3.66 1.02 7.06
N ASN A 176 -3.48 2.04 6.23
CA ASN A 176 -2.16 2.46 5.79
C ASN A 176 -1.63 3.50 6.76
N ASP A 177 -0.73 3.10 7.66
CA ASP A 177 0.05 4.06 8.43
C ASP A 177 1.50 4.05 7.91
N PHE A 178 2.01 5.24 7.60
CA PHE A 178 3.42 5.49 7.25
C PHE A 178 4.19 6.07 8.44
N ASN A 179 3.60 5.99 9.63
CA ASN A 179 4.24 6.43 10.85
C ASN A 179 5.38 5.45 11.17
N THR A 180 6.50 5.98 11.65
CA THR A 180 7.61 5.16 12.14
C THR A 180 7.28 4.69 13.55
N HIS A 181 7.04 3.38 13.71
CA HIS A 181 6.93 2.68 14.99
C HIS A 181 8.18 1.86 15.29
#